data_AF-A0A4V6YXU9-F1
#
_entry.id   AF-A0A4V6YXU9-F1
#
_cell.length_a   1.000
_cell.length_b   1.000
_cell.length_c   1.000
_cell.angle_alpha   90.00
_cell.angle_beta   90.00
_cell.angle_gamma   90.00
#
_symmetry.space_group_name_H-M   'P 1'
#
loop_
_entity.id
_entity.type
_entity.pdbx_description
1 polymer ?
#
loop_
_entity_poly.entity_id
_entity_poly.type
_entity_poly.pdbx_seq_one_letter_code
_entity_poly.pdbx_strand_id
1 'polypeptide(L)'
;MKSSFAPRLWGFSLLMLGALLLSGCMSSAKSVPSRYGLTFDAAPQVNANAGQSPAPIKVRVLLLRSDAEFMDADFFSLQNDAKSVLGNSLQDSDQFFLTPGQTGKKAERSEHAGDALYRGDRRIPEPGRQSLAHFTADACPDRNQFL
;
A
#
# COMPACT_ATOMS: atom_id res chain seq x y z
N MET A 1 1.67 -73.92 5.97
CA MET A 1 1.48 -72.52 6.39
C MET A 1 2.07 -71.62 5.31
N LYS A 2 1.24 -70.91 4.53
CA LYS A 2 1.68 -70.01 3.46
C LYS A 2 0.97 -68.68 3.71
N SER A 3 1.69 -67.71 4.26
CA SER A 3 1.19 -66.37 4.55
C SER A 3 1.10 -65.57 3.25
N SER A 4 -0.12 -65.18 2.88
CA SER A 4 -0.38 -64.31 1.73
C SER A 4 0.13 -62.90 2.03
N PHE A 5 1.16 -62.48 1.29
CA PHE A 5 1.72 -61.14 1.32
C PHE A 5 0.69 -60.11 0.87
N ALA A 6 0.35 -59.16 1.74
CA ALA A 6 -0.63 -58.11 1.50
C ALA A 6 -0.06 -57.05 0.53
N PRO A 7 -0.55 -56.96 -0.73
CA PRO A 7 -0.08 -55.93 -1.68
C PRO A 7 -0.67 -54.55 -1.35
N ARG A 8 -1.61 -54.47 -0.40
CA ARG A 8 -2.40 -53.27 -0.09
C ARG A 8 -1.62 -52.25 0.74
N LEU A 9 -0.67 -52.67 1.58
CA LEU A 9 0.14 -51.75 2.39
C LEU A 9 1.21 -51.01 1.56
N TRP A 10 1.71 -51.63 0.49
CA TRP A 10 2.73 -51.01 -0.36
C TRP A 10 2.16 -49.83 -1.16
N GLY A 11 0.92 -49.97 -1.66
CA GLY A 11 0.23 -48.89 -2.36
C GLY A 11 0.02 -47.64 -1.49
N PHE A 12 -0.35 -47.82 -0.21
CA PHE A 12 -0.51 -46.72 0.74
C PHE A 12 0.82 -46.01 1.07
N SER A 13 1.92 -46.77 1.15
CA SER A 13 3.25 -46.21 1.42
C SER A 13 3.76 -45.35 0.25
N LEU A 14 3.52 -45.78 -1.00
CA LEU A 14 3.83 -45.01 -2.21
C LEU A 14 2.97 -43.75 -2.34
N LEU A 15 1.69 -43.82 -1.96
CA LEU A 15 0.77 -42.67 -1.97
C LEU A 15 1.18 -41.59 -0.95
N MET A 16 1.58 -41.99 0.26
CA MET A 16 2.07 -41.08 1.30
C MET A 16 3.41 -40.44 0.89
N LEU A 17 4.33 -41.20 0.29
CA LEU A 17 5.61 -40.66 -0.18
C LEU A 17 5.42 -39.67 -1.35
N GLY A 18 4.42 -39.91 -2.22
CA GLY A 18 4.03 -38.97 -3.27
C GLY A 18 3.42 -37.67 -2.73
N ALA A 19 2.63 -37.72 -1.66
CA ALA A 19 2.04 -36.54 -1.04
C ALA A 19 3.09 -35.60 -0.40
N LEU A 20 4.19 -36.14 0.14
CA LEU A 20 5.29 -35.34 0.68
C LEU A 20 6.06 -34.57 -0.41
N LEU A 21 6.10 -35.10 -1.64
CA LEU A 21 6.77 -34.45 -2.78
C LEU A 21 5.97 -33.28 -3.36
N LEU A 22 4.68 -33.13 -3.00
CA LEU A 22 3.84 -31.98 -3.39
C LEU A 22 3.87 -30.81 -2.40
N SER A 23 4.68 -30.88 -1.33
CA SER A 23 4.95 -29.74 -0.44
C SER A 23 5.89 -28.75 -1.12
N GLY A 24 5.45 -28.15 -2.24
CA GLY A 24 6.14 -27.06 -2.91
C GLY A 24 6.19 -25.81 -2.05
N CYS A 25 7.30 -25.09 -2.12
CA CYS A 25 7.57 -23.87 -1.38
C CYS A 25 6.41 -22.87 -1.43
N MET A 26 5.81 -22.55 -0.28
CA MET A 26 5.26 -21.22 -0.08
C MET A 26 6.45 -20.24 -0.19
N SER A 27 6.61 -19.62 -1.34
CA SER A 27 7.48 -18.46 -1.49
C SER A 27 6.85 -17.35 -0.64
N SER A 28 7.29 -17.25 0.61
CA SER A 28 6.98 -16.11 1.46
C SER A 28 7.67 -14.91 0.83
N ALA A 29 6.93 -14.18 0.00
CA ALA A 29 7.39 -12.91 -0.54
C ALA A 29 7.76 -12.05 0.67
N LYS A 30 9.06 -11.85 0.88
CA LYS A 30 9.57 -11.07 2.00
C LYS A 30 8.91 -9.70 1.92
N SER A 31 8.12 -9.34 2.94
CA SER A 31 7.57 -8.00 3.09
C SER A 31 8.76 -7.05 3.17
N VAL A 32 9.09 -6.40 2.06
CA VAL A 32 10.04 -5.30 2.06
C VAL A 32 9.28 -4.13 2.68
N PRO A 33 9.75 -3.56 3.81
CA PRO A 33 9.08 -2.42 4.41
C PRO A 33 9.03 -1.28 3.40
N SER A 34 7.81 -0.88 3.06
CA SER A 34 7.51 0.26 2.21
C SER A 34 7.91 1.54 2.96
N ARG A 35 9.07 2.09 2.64
CA ARG A 35 9.53 3.38 3.18
C ARG A 35 9.26 4.48 2.16
N TYR A 36 8.60 5.55 2.59
CA TYR A 36 8.50 6.78 1.81
C TYR A 36 8.79 7.99 2.68
N GLY A 37 9.32 9.04 2.06
CA GLY A 37 9.47 10.35 2.66
C GLY A 37 9.13 11.42 1.63
N LEU A 38 8.07 12.17 1.92
CA LEU A 38 7.51 13.19 1.06
C LEU A 38 7.59 14.55 1.76
N THR A 39 7.95 15.58 1.01
CA THR A 39 7.88 16.97 1.46
C THR A 39 6.94 17.73 0.54
N PHE A 40 6.05 18.51 1.15
CA PHE A 40 5.01 19.26 0.47
C PHE A 40 5.18 20.75 0.71
N ASP A 41 5.10 21.50 -0.38
CA ASP A 41 5.05 22.95 -0.40
C ASP A 41 3.74 23.37 -1.08
N ALA A 42 2.98 24.23 -0.40
CA ALA A 42 1.72 24.77 -0.89
C ALA A 42 1.95 26.18 -1.44
N ALA A 43 1.57 26.40 -2.69
CA ALA A 43 1.61 27.74 -3.27
C ALA A 43 0.72 28.70 -2.45
N PRO A 44 1.08 29.99 -2.30
CA PRO A 44 0.26 30.95 -1.55
C PRO A 44 -1.15 31.17 -2.10
N GLN A 45 -1.38 30.87 -3.38
CA GLN A 45 -2.67 31.01 -4.06
C GLN A 45 -3.35 29.66 -4.33
N VAL A 46 -2.91 28.57 -3.67
CA VAL A 46 -3.53 27.25 -3.83
C VAL A 46 -4.99 27.29 -3.36
N ASN A 47 -5.87 26.60 -4.09
CA ASN A 47 -7.31 26.54 -3.78
C ASN A 47 -7.92 27.95 -3.54
N ALA A 48 -7.60 28.86 -4.46
CA ALA A 48 -8.17 30.19 -4.52
C ALA A 48 -9.28 30.24 -5.58
N ASN A 49 -10.46 30.74 -5.21
CA ASN A 49 -11.53 31.06 -6.15
C ASN A 49 -11.54 32.56 -6.44
N ALA A 50 -12.10 32.94 -7.59
CA ALA A 50 -12.24 34.35 -7.97
C ALA A 50 -12.96 35.14 -6.86
N GLY A 51 -12.28 36.16 -6.32
CA GLY A 51 -12.81 37.01 -5.25
C GLY A 51 -12.79 36.39 -3.85
N GLN A 52 -12.14 35.24 -3.65
CA GLN A 52 -12.02 34.59 -2.35
C GLN A 52 -10.55 34.44 -1.92
N SER A 53 -10.32 34.48 -0.61
CA SER A 53 -9.01 34.15 -0.06
C SER A 53 -8.66 32.68 -0.33
N PRO A 54 -7.38 32.36 -0.59
CA PRO A 54 -6.89 30.99 -0.70
C PRO A 54 -7.30 30.14 0.51
N ALA A 55 -7.69 28.89 0.27
CA ALA A 55 -8.16 27.98 1.31
C ALA A 55 -7.23 26.75 1.47
N PRO A 56 -7.18 26.11 2.65
CA PRO A 56 -6.42 24.88 2.83
C PRO A 56 -6.88 23.76 1.88
N ILE A 57 -5.95 22.92 1.46
CA ILE A 57 -6.23 21.69 0.69
C ILE A 57 -6.06 20.46 1.58
N LYS A 58 -6.90 19.45 1.36
CA LYS A 58 -6.75 18.14 2.02
C LYS A 58 -5.94 17.24 1.09
N VAL A 59 -4.82 16.74 1.60
CA VAL A 59 -3.96 15.79 0.90
C VAL A 59 -4.12 14.42 1.54
N ARG A 60 -4.30 13.39 0.70
CA ARG A 60 -4.25 12.00 1.11
C ARG A 60 -3.12 11.30 0.37
N VAL A 61 -2.22 10.67 1.11
CA VAL A 61 -1.13 9.85 0.58
C VAL A 61 -1.56 8.40 0.72
N LEU A 62 -1.67 7.71 -0.42
CA LEU A 62 -2.09 6.32 -0.48
C LEU A 62 -0.89 5.46 -0.84
N LEU A 63 -0.54 4.53 0.03
CA LEU A 63 0.46 3.53 -0.27
C LEU A 63 -0.24 2.29 -0.82
N LEU A 64 0.10 1.93 -2.06
CA LEU A 64 -0.57 0.85 -2.78
C LEU A 64 0.34 -0.33 -3.07
N ARG A 65 -0.22 -1.55 -2.97
CA ARG A 65 0.39 -2.77 -3.50
C ARG A 65 0.32 -2.82 -5.04
N SER A 66 -0.72 -2.21 -5.61
CA SER A 66 -0.97 -2.03 -7.05
C SER A 66 -1.85 -0.80 -7.24
N ASP A 67 -1.63 -0.05 -8.33
CA ASP A 67 -2.42 1.14 -8.68
C ASP A 67 -3.60 0.85 -9.62
N ALA A 68 -3.83 -0.38 -10.05
CA ALA A 68 -4.90 -0.70 -11.01
C ALA A 68 -6.28 -0.17 -10.54
N GLU A 69 -6.70 -0.54 -9.33
CA GLU A 69 -7.97 -0.08 -8.74
C GLU A 69 -8.00 1.44 -8.51
N PHE A 70 -6.85 2.07 -8.28
CA PHE A 70 -6.77 3.52 -8.10
C PHE A 70 -6.94 4.25 -9.44
N MET A 71 -6.36 3.72 -10.52
CA MET A 71 -6.46 4.29 -11.86
C MET A 71 -7.85 4.13 -12.47
N ASP A 72 -8.59 3.09 -12.05
CA ASP A 72 -9.95 2.82 -12.52
C ASP A 72 -11.03 3.52 -11.67
N ALA A 73 -10.70 3.94 -10.45
CA ALA A 73 -11.66 4.57 -9.54
C ALA A 73 -11.88 6.07 -9.83
N ASP A 74 -13.12 6.52 -9.61
CA ASP A 74 -13.45 7.93 -9.66
C ASP A 74 -13.04 8.69 -8.38
N PHE A 75 -12.90 10.01 -8.51
CA PHE A 75 -12.54 10.92 -7.44
C PHE A 75 -13.45 10.80 -6.21
N PHE A 76 -14.78 10.73 -6.40
CA PHE A 76 -15.74 10.78 -5.30
C PHE A 76 -15.73 9.49 -4.49
N SER A 77 -15.62 8.35 -5.18
CA SER A 77 -15.44 7.03 -4.60
C SER A 77 -14.20 6.99 -3.69
N LEU A 78 -13.04 7.45 -4.19
CA LEU A 78 -11.79 7.51 -3.42
C LEU A 78 -11.86 8.51 -2.25
N GLN A 79 -12.51 9.65 -2.45
CA GLN A 79 -12.70 10.65 -1.41
C GLN A 79 -13.58 10.12 -0.26
N ASN A 80 -14.67 9.42 -0.59
CA ASN A 80 -15.63 8.94 0.39
C ASN A 80 -15.11 7.73 1.16
N ASP A 81 -14.67 6.68 0.46
CA ASP A 81 -14.20 5.44 1.08
C ASP A 81 -13.13 4.72 0.25
N ALA A 82 -11.92 5.29 0.23
CA ALA A 82 -10.76 4.67 -0.42
C ALA A 82 -10.48 3.23 0.05
N LYS A 83 -10.82 2.87 1.29
CA LYS A 83 -10.57 1.52 1.81
C LYS A 83 -11.52 0.51 1.15
N SER A 84 -12.79 0.86 1.02
CA SER A 84 -13.75 0.00 0.30
C SER A 84 -13.44 -0.08 -1.19
N VAL A 85 -13.01 1.01 -1.81
CA VAL A 85 -12.72 1.07 -3.26
C VAL A 85 -11.47 0.29 -3.62
N LEU A 86 -10.39 0.48 -2.86
CA LEU A 86 -9.07 -0.09 -3.19
C LEU A 86 -8.84 -1.47 -2.57
N GLY A 87 -9.62 -1.83 -1.53
CA GLY A 87 -9.55 -3.14 -0.88
C GLY A 87 -8.12 -3.56 -0.52
N ASN A 88 -7.69 -4.71 -1.02
CA ASN A 88 -6.37 -5.29 -0.76
C ASN A 88 -5.22 -4.53 -1.43
N SER A 89 -5.53 -3.68 -2.42
CA SER A 89 -4.54 -2.83 -3.08
C SER A 89 -4.06 -1.71 -2.17
N LEU A 90 -4.88 -1.25 -1.21
CA LEU A 90 -4.48 -0.25 -0.22
C LEU A 90 -3.67 -0.88 0.91
N GLN A 91 -2.42 -0.45 1.05
CA GLN A 91 -1.55 -0.87 2.15
C GLN A 91 -1.59 0.10 3.33
N ASP A 92 -1.65 1.41 3.06
CA ASP A 92 -1.82 2.45 4.10
C ASP A 92 -2.34 3.75 3.51
N SER A 93 -2.86 4.62 4.38
CA SER A 93 -3.38 5.93 4.01
C SER A 93 -3.08 6.96 5.10
N ASP A 94 -2.32 7.99 4.75
CA ASP A 94 -2.14 9.19 5.57
C ASP A 94 -2.96 10.35 5.01
N GLN A 95 -3.47 11.22 5.89
CA GLN A 95 -4.17 12.43 5.49
C GLN A 95 -3.78 13.64 6.34
N PHE A 96 -3.65 14.79 5.70
CA PHE A 96 -3.37 16.05 6.37
C PHE A 96 -3.88 17.23 5.54
N PHE A 97 -3.97 18.39 6.18
CA PHE A 97 -4.21 19.65 5.49
C PHE A 97 -2.90 20.37 5.19
N LEU A 98 -2.85 21.01 4.03
CA LEU A 98 -1.85 21.99 3.66
C LEU A 98 -2.49 23.37 3.59
N THR A 99 -1.97 24.31 4.38
CA THR A 99 -2.40 25.71 4.35
C THR A 99 -1.70 26.45 3.21
N PRO A 100 -2.36 27.43 2.54
CA PRO A 100 -1.70 28.23 1.51
C PRO A 100 -0.40 28.88 2.01
N GLY A 101 0.68 28.73 1.25
CA GLY A 101 2.01 29.23 1.61
C GLY A 101 2.78 28.36 2.61
N GLN A 102 2.21 27.26 3.10
CA GLN A 102 2.91 26.32 3.98
C GLN A 102 4.01 25.59 3.21
N THR A 103 5.23 25.59 3.76
CA THR A 103 6.37 24.87 3.18
C THR A 103 6.92 23.82 4.15
N GLY A 104 7.61 22.82 3.61
CA GLY A 104 8.32 21.82 4.41
C GLY A 104 7.41 20.87 5.20
N LYS A 105 6.14 20.73 4.82
CA LYS A 105 5.26 19.73 5.45
C LYS A 105 5.75 18.33 5.05
N LYS A 106 6.09 17.50 6.03
CA LYS A 106 6.58 16.14 5.79
C LYS A 106 5.48 15.10 5.99
N ALA A 107 5.47 14.08 5.13
CA ALA A 107 4.73 12.84 5.33
C ALA A 107 5.70 11.67 5.08
N GLU A 108 5.93 10.86 6.10
CA GLU A 108 6.94 9.81 6.06
C GLU A 108 6.37 8.55 6.69
N ARG A 109 6.63 7.40 6.06
CA ARG A 109 6.38 6.10 6.67
C ARG A 109 7.70 5.37 6.82
N SER A 110 8.02 5.04 8.06
CA SER A 110 9.09 4.10 8.40
C SER A 110 8.43 2.98 9.20
N GLU A 111 8.26 1.82 8.59
CA GLU A 111 8.00 0.62 9.38
C GLU A 111 9.27 0.39 10.21
N HIS A 112 9.13 0.47 11.54
CA HIS A 112 10.22 0.17 12.49
C HIS A 112 10.83 -1.16 12.08
N ALA A 113 11.97 -1.10 11.38
CA ALA A 113 12.83 -2.26 11.24
C ALA A 113 13.41 -2.48 12.63
N GLY A 114 12.75 -3.32 13.43
CA GLY A 114 13.39 -3.90 14.60
C GLY A 114 14.74 -4.45 14.13
N ASP A 115 15.82 -3.90 14.68
CA ASP A 115 17.21 -4.33 14.48
C ASP A 115 17.59 -4.73 13.06
N ALA A 116 17.76 -3.74 12.18
CA ALA A 116 18.55 -3.91 10.96
C ALA A 116 19.91 -3.21 11.11
N LEU A 117 20.75 -3.73 12.00
CA LEU A 117 22.20 -3.49 12.00
C LEU A 117 22.82 -4.21 10.78
N TYR A 118 22.65 -3.65 9.59
CA TYR A 118 23.41 -4.07 8.41
C TYR A 118 24.56 -3.09 8.18
N ARG A 119 25.70 -3.47 8.75
CA ARG A 119 27.03 -2.94 8.42
C ARG A 119 27.43 -3.45 7.03
N GLY A 120 27.85 -2.53 6.18
CA GLY A 120 28.72 -2.80 5.03
C GLY A 120 28.01 -3.25 3.77
N ASP A 121 28.13 -2.40 2.75
CA ASP A 121 28.14 -2.74 1.33
C ASP A 121 26.78 -2.63 0.61
N ARG A 122 26.65 -1.46 -0.01
CA ARG A 122 25.52 -0.93 -0.76
C ARG A 122 25.14 -1.84 -1.93
N ARG A 123 24.05 -2.59 -1.79
CA ARG A 123 23.06 -2.81 -2.85
C ARG A 123 21.67 -2.59 -2.26
N ILE A 124 21.14 -1.40 -2.49
CA ILE A 124 19.73 -1.08 -2.22
C ILE A 124 18.90 -1.97 -3.16
N PRO A 125 18.04 -2.87 -2.67
CA PRO A 125 17.08 -3.53 -3.53
C PRO A 125 16.12 -2.46 -4.04
N GLU A 126 16.04 -2.29 -5.36
CA GLU A 126 14.97 -1.54 -6.01
C GLU A 126 13.64 -2.03 -5.42
N PRO A 127 12.85 -1.18 -4.75
CA PRO A 127 11.56 -1.59 -4.25
C PRO A 127 10.73 -2.02 -5.46
N GLY A 128 10.27 -3.26 -5.45
CA GLY A 128 9.29 -3.72 -6.44
C GLY A 128 8.17 -2.69 -6.49
N ARG A 129 7.92 -2.14 -7.69
CA ARG A 129 7.04 -0.99 -7.96
C ARG A 129 5.88 -0.89 -6.96
N GLN A 130 6.07 -0.16 -5.87
CA GLN A 130 4.98 0.30 -5.03
C GLN A 130 4.53 1.60 -5.64
N SER A 131 3.30 1.62 -6.14
CA SER A 131 2.75 2.83 -6.71
C SER A 131 2.33 3.74 -5.55
N LEU A 132 2.91 4.94 -5.54
CA LEU A 132 2.58 5.96 -4.58
C LEU A 132 1.57 6.89 -5.24
N ALA A 133 0.30 6.70 -4.91
CA ALA A 133 -0.77 7.51 -5.42
C ALA A 133 -0.95 8.74 -4.52
N HIS A 134 -0.79 9.92 -5.11
CA HIS A 134 -1.09 11.18 -4.45
C HIS A 134 -2.44 11.64 -4.94
N PHE A 135 -3.37 11.81 -4.02
CA PHE A 135 -4.66 12.39 -4.34
C PHE A 135 -4.85 13.67 -3.53
N THR A 136 -4.90 14.77 -4.24
CA THR A 136 -5.32 16.06 -3.71
C THR A 136 -6.83 16.13 -3.86
N ALA A 137 -7.54 16.17 -2.74
CA ALA A 137 -8.92 16.59 -2.77
C ALA A 137 -8.94 18.10 -2.97
N ASP A 138 -8.88 18.53 -4.22
CA ASP A 138 -9.02 19.93 -4.56
C ASP A 138 -10.44 20.40 -4.23
N ALA A 139 -10.49 21.60 -3.66
CA ALA A 139 -11.64 22.49 -3.57
C ALA A 139 -13.03 21.83 -3.61
N CYS A 140 -13.64 21.67 -2.45
CA CYS A 140 -15.09 21.53 -2.36
C CYS A 140 -15.75 22.73 -3.07
N PRO A 141 -16.54 22.56 -4.15
CA PRO A 141 -17.22 23.69 -4.78
C PRO A 141 -18.40 24.20 -3.96
N ASP A 142 -18.73 23.56 -2.83
CA ASP A 142 -19.91 23.91 -2.05
C ASP A 142 -19.68 23.75 -0.54
N ARG A 143 -19.57 24.88 0.17
CA ARG A 143 -19.32 24.96 1.61
C ARG A 143 -20.42 24.26 2.46
N ASN A 144 -21.53 23.83 1.85
CA ASN A 144 -22.67 23.22 2.52
C ASN A 144 -22.60 21.70 2.74
N GLN A 145 -21.51 21.00 2.37
CA GLN A 145 -21.34 19.56 2.68
C GLN A 145 -20.62 19.27 4.00
N PHE A 146 -20.40 20.29 4.85
CA PHE A 146 -19.76 20.15 6.16
C PHE A 146 -20.68 20.50 7.34
N LEU A 147 -22.00 20.52 7.13
CA LEU A 147 -23.02 20.53 8.20
C LEU A 147 -23.91 19.30 8.09
#